data_AF-A0A6V8NJ62-F1
#
_entry.id   AF-A0A6V8NJ62-F1
#
_cell.length_a   1.000
_cell.length_b   1.000
_cell.length_c   1.000
_cell.angle_alpha   90.00
_cell.angle_beta   90.00
_cell.angle_gamma   90.00
#
_symmetry.space_group_name_H-M   'P 1'
#
loop_
_entity.id
_entity.type
_entity.pdbx_description
1 polymer ?
#
loop_
_entity_poly.entity_id
_entity_poly.type
_entity_poly.pdbx_seq_one_letter_code
_entity_poly.pdbx_strand_id
1 'polypeptide(L)'
;METSGMVITILAIWGTVLSSVSIGWQIYRDFTNRGRLRVDTYLANIIEEGPGPQDQTVYLAWKVTNTGRKPIIINPSSAESP
;
A
#
# COMPACT_ATOMS: atom_id res chain seq x y z
N MET A 1 14.69 -42.63 -33.56
CA MET A 1 14.47 -42.45 -32.11
C MET A 1 15.08 -41.11 -31.65
N GLU A 2 14.81 -40.01 -32.37
CA GLU A 2 15.47 -38.71 -32.14
C GLU A 2 14.48 -37.54 -31.94
N THR A 3 13.26 -37.66 -32.46
CA THR A 3 12.25 -36.60 -32.40
C THR A 3 11.70 -36.38 -30.99
N SER A 4 11.62 -37.43 -30.17
CA SER A 4 11.13 -37.38 -28.79
C SER A 4 11.99 -36.49 -27.89
N GLY A 5 13.33 -36.58 -28.01
CA GLY A 5 14.26 -35.78 -27.20
C GLY A 5 14.23 -34.30 -27.54
N MET A 6 14.08 -33.98 -28.83
CA MET A 6 13.96 -32.60 -29.30
C MET A 6 12.70 -31.92 -28.77
N VAL A 7 11.55 -32.61 -28.81
CA VAL A 7 10.27 -32.09 -28.30
C VAL A 7 10.34 -31.87 -26.78
N ILE A 8 10.92 -32.80 -26.03
CA ILE A 8 11.10 -32.66 -24.56
C ILE A 8 11.98 -31.45 -24.25
N THR A 9 13.06 -31.22 -25.01
CA THR A 9 13.96 -30.09 -24.81
C THR A 9 13.26 -28.75 -25.05
N ILE A 10 12.48 -28.65 -26.13
CA ILE A 10 11.70 -27.45 -26.45
C ILE A 10 10.68 -27.16 -25.34
N LEU A 11 9.96 -28.19 -24.88
CA LEU A 11 9.00 -28.06 -23.79
C LEU A 11 9.66 -27.65 -22.47
N ALA A 12 10.84 -28.18 -22.16
CA ALA A 12 11.58 -27.81 -20.96
C ALA A 12 11.97 -26.32 -20.97
N ILE A 13 12.47 -25.81 -22.10
CA ILE A 13 12.81 -24.40 -22.26
C ILE A 13 11.58 -23.51 -22.04
N TRP A 14 10.47 -23.84 -22.69
CA TRP A 14 9.23 -23.08 -22.53
C TRP A 14 8.68 -23.15 -21.10
N GLY A 15 8.78 -24.32 -20.45
CA GLY A 15 8.41 -24.49 -19.04
C GLY A 15 9.21 -23.57 -18.12
N THR A 16 10.52 -23.47 -18.33
CA THR A 16 11.37 -22.56 -17.54
C THR A 16 11.04 -21.09 -17.80
N VAL A 17 10.78 -20.70 -19.05
CA VAL A 17 10.42 -19.32 -19.41
C VAL A 17 9.09 -18.92 -18.76
N LEU A 18 8.05 -19.74 -18.92
CA LEU A 18 6.73 -19.46 -18.34
C LEU A 18 6.77 -19.45 -16.82
N SER A 19 7.53 -20.35 -16.21
CA SER A 19 7.74 -20.35 -14.75
C SER A 19 8.41 -19.05 -14.28
N SER A 20 9.49 -18.63 -14.94
CA SER A 20 10.21 -17.39 -14.61
C SER A 20 9.32 -16.15 -14.72
N VAL A 21 8.50 -16.08 -15.78
CA VAL A 21 7.54 -15.00 -15.98
C VAL A 21 6.47 -15.02 -14.88
N SER A 22 5.92 -16.19 -14.53
CA SER A 22 4.90 -16.29 -13.49
C SER A 22 5.43 -15.85 -12.12
N ILE A 23 6.65 -16.23 -11.75
CA ILE A 23 7.29 -15.81 -10.49
C ILE A 23 7.50 -14.30 -10.48
N GLY A 24 8.05 -13.74 -11.58
CA GLY A 24 8.24 -12.29 -11.70
C GLY A 24 6.93 -11.51 -11.58
N TRP A 25 5.86 -12.02 -12.20
CA TRP A 25 4.54 -11.41 -12.13
C TRP A 25 3.97 -11.39 -10.69
N GLN A 26 4.10 -12.49 -9.95
CA GLN A 26 3.63 -12.56 -8.56
C GLN A 26 4.37 -11.56 -7.68
N ILE A 27 5.71 -11.48 -7.82
CA ILE A 27 6.55 -10.54 -7.09
C ILE A 27 6.16 -9.09 -7.43
N TYR A 28 6.05 -8.77 -8.72
CA TYR A 28 5.66 -7.44 -9.18
C TYR A 28 4.29 -7.01 -8.64
N ARG A 29 3.31 -7.91 -8.71
CA ARG A 29 1.96 -7.69 -8.21
C ARG A 29 1.96 -7.47 -6.69
N ASP A 30 2.78 -8.22 -5.95
CA ASP A 30 2.87 -8.05 -4.51
C ASP A 30 3.52 -6.72 -4.12
N PHE A 31 4.57 -6.28 -4.82
CA PHE A 31 5.15 -4.95 -4.60
C PHE A 31 4.19 -3.81 -4.96
N THR A 32 3.49 -3.93 -6.08
CA THR A 32 2.53 -2.91 -6.55
C THR A 32 1.31 -2.82 -5.64
N ASN A 33 0.87 -3.95 -5.09
CA ASN A 33 -0.29 -4.02 -4.19
C ASN A 33 0.07 -3.88 -2.71
N ARG A 34 1.29 -3.43 -2.37
CA ARG A 34 1.58 -3.03 -0.98
C ARG A 34 0.76 -1.80 -0.63
N GLY A 35 -0.01 -1.90 0.45
CA GLY A 35 -0.65 -0.74 1.04
C GLY A 35 0.42 0.26 1.46
N ARG A 36 0.28 1.52 1.06
CA ARG A 36 1.16 2.60 1.49
C ARG A 36 0.32 3.64 2.21
N LEU A 37 0.74 3.97 3.42
CA LEU A 37 0.12 5.00 4.24
C LEU A 37 1.13 6.12 4.39
N ARG A 38 0.70 7.34 4.09
CA ARG A 38 1.46 8.55 4.37
C ARG A 38 0.82 9.23 5.56
N VAL A 39 1.62 9.52 6.59
CA VAL A 39 1.21 10.26 7.77
C VAL A 39 2.04 11.53 7.82
N ASP A 40 1.38 12.67 7.67
CA ASP A 40 2.01 13.98 7.79
C ASP A 40 1.55 14.62 9.11
N THR A 41 2.48 14.95 10.00
CA THR A 41 2.22 15.61 11.30
C THR A 41 2.59 17.09 11.22
N TYR A 42 1.72 17.97 11.70
CA TYR A 42 1.93 19.41 11.67
C TYR A 42 1.23 20.10 12.85
N LEU A 43 1.72 21.28 13.22
CA LEU A 43 1.05 22.13 14.20
C LEU A 43 -0.01 22.96 13.48
N ALA A 44 -1.23 23.00 14.01
CA ALA A 44 -2.32 23.76 13.45
C ALA A 44 -3.08 24.52 14.53
N ASN A 45 -3.46 25.76 14.24
CA ASN A 45 -4.45 26.48 15.02
C ASN A 45 -5.83 26.15 14.44
N ILE A 46 -6.75 25.73 15.29
CA ILE A 46 -8.14 25.53 14.89
C ILE A 46 -8.82 26.89 15.01
N ILE A 47 -9.14 27.50 13.87
CA ILE A 47 -9.94 28.73 13.85
C ILE A 47 -11.40 28.27 13.97
N GLU A 48 -12.00 28.42 15.14
CA GLU A 48 -13.45 28.26 15.28
C GLU A 48 -14.15 29.43 14.57
N GLU A 49 -14.94 29.14 13.54
CA GLU A 49 -15.81 30.14 12.93
C GLU A 49 -17.01 30.42 13.85
N GLY A 50 -16.93 31.50 14.63
CA GLY A 50 -18.01 31.96 15.50
C GLY A 50 -17.72 33.33 16.13
N PRO A 51 -18.74 34.05 16.63
CA PRO A 51 -18.54 35.30 17.36
C PRO A 51 -18.03 34.99 18.79
N GLY A 52 -16.72 34.83 18.92
CA GLY A 52 -16.05 34.57 20.19
C GLY A 52 -14.56 34.93 20.14
N PRO A 53 -13.88 35.09 21.28
CA PRO A 53 -12.44 35.30 21.30
C PRO A 53 -11.75 34.12 20.61
N GLN A 54 -10.91 34.40 19.61
CA GLN A 54 -10.15 33.36 18.91
C GLN A 54 -9.17 32.73 19.89
N ASP A 55 -9.42 31.47 20.24
CA ASP A 55 -8.51 30.69 21.06
C ASP A 55 -7.27 30.35 20.23
N GLN A 56 -6.11 30.90 20.60
CA GLN A 56 -4.84 30.72 19.88
C GLN A 56 -4.13 29.40 20.25
N THR A 57 -4.90 28.39 20.64
CA THR A 57 -4.37 27.11 21.07
C THR A 57 -3.76 26.37 19.87
N VAL A 58 -2.49 26.03 19.98
CA VAL A 58 -1.75 25.28 18.96
C VAL A 58 -1.98 23.79 19.19
N TYR A 59 -2.63 23.13 18.24
CA TYR A 59 -2.90 21.69 18.27
C TYR A 59 -1.87 20.91 17.45
N LEU A 60 -1.52 19.71 17.92
CA LEU A 60 -0.80 18.74 17.11
C LEU A 60 -1.80 18.03 16.20
N ALA A 61 -1.78 18.40 14.93
CA ALA A 61 -2.61 17.81 13.89
C ALA A 61 -1.82 16.77 13.08
N TRP A 62 -2.54 15.80 12.53
CA TRP A 62 -1.95 14.77 11.69
C TRP A 62 -2.93 14.38 10.59
N LYS A 63 -2.41 14.19 9.39
CA LYS A 63 -3.17 13.80 8.21
C LYS A 63 -2.71 12.42 7.76
N VAL A 64 -3.65 11.48 7.75
CA VAL A 64 -3.43 10.13 7.22
C VAL A 64 -3.98 10.06 5.81
N THR A 65 -3.12 9.80 4.83
CA THR A 65 -3.50 9.68 3.42
C THR A 65 -3.21 8.27 2.92
N ASN A 66 -4.22 7.64 2.31
CA ASN A 66 -4.01 6.40 1.57
C ASN A 66 -3.25 6.71 0.28
N THR A 67 -2.03 6.23 0.18
CA THR A 67 -1.22 6.34 -1.05
C THR A 67 -1.09 4.99 -1.75
N GLY A 68 -1.68 3.93 -1.17
CA GLY A 68 -1.72 2.60 -1.74
C GLY A 68 -2.98 2.33 -2.56
N ARG A 69 -2.99 1.18 -3.25
CA ARG A 69 -4.15 0.67 -4.00
C ARG A 69 -5.11 -0.19 -3.18
N LYS A 70 -4.83 -0.36 -1.88
CA LYS A 70 -5.63 -1.19 -0.96
C LYS A 70 -6.45 -0.31 -0.02
N PRO A 71 -7.71 -0.66 0.28
CA PRO A 71 -8.51 0.05 1.27
C PRO A 71 -7.88 -0.06 2.66
N ILE A 72 -8.08 0.98 3.48
CA ILE A 72 -7.60 1.04 4.86
C ILE A 72 -8.76 0.68 5.78
N ILE A 73 -8.50 -0.17 6.77
CA ILE A 73 -9.43 -0.46 7.87
C ILE A 73 -8.95 0.34 9.07
N ILE A 74 -9.82 1.21 9.60
CA ILE A 74 -9.55 1.99 10.81
C ILE A 74 -10.20 1.23 11.97
N ASN A 75 -9.43 0.90 13.00
CA ASN A 75 -9.96 0.31 14.23
C ASN A 75 -9.97 1.40 15.33
N PRO A 76 -11.14 1.91 15.74
CA PRO A 76 -11.24 3.02 16.71
C PRO A 76 -11.02 2.61 18.17
N SER A 77 -10.69 1.36 18.49
CA SER A 77 -10.62 0.83 19.87
C SER A 77 -9.56 1.43 20.82
N SER A 78 -8.80 2.45 20.39
CA SER A 78 -7.79 3.13 21.22
C SER A 78 -8.07 4.62 21.45
N ALA A 79 -9.22 5.15 20.99
CA ALA A 79 -9.56 6.57 21.14
C ALA A 79 -10.30 6.91 22.45
N GLU A 80 -10.68 5.91 23.25
CA GLU A 80 -11.19 6.14 24.61
C GLU A 80 -10.05 6.02 25.61
N SER A 81 -9.48 7.16 25.97
CA SER A 81 -8.80 7.34 27.24
C SER A 81 -9.41 8.58 27.93
N PRO A 82 -9.69 8.49 29.25
CA PRO A 82 -10.62 9.33 30.02
C PRO A 82 -10.23 10.80 30.14
#